data_AF-A0A411ZJS4-F1
#
_entry.id   AF-A0A411ZJS4-F1
#
_cell.length_a   1.000
_cell.length_b   1.000
_cell.length_c   1.000
_cell.angle_alpha   90.00
_cell.angle_beta   90.00
_cell.angle_gamma   90.00
#
_symmetry.space_group_name_H-M   'P 1'
#
loop_
_entity.id
_entity.type
_entity.pdbx_description
1 polymer ?
#
loop_
_entity_poly.entity_id
_entity_poly.type
_entity_poly.pdbx_seq_one_letter_code
_entity_poly.pdbx_strand_id
1 'polypeptide(L)' 'MGEVKQHQPPMTIDEQIENLKNIGLIVEDEEYAKRILNDISYFRLIKAYSLNLKTNEGRYRENITFQQLVDLYLFNAKTY' A
#
# COMPACT_ATOMS: atom_id res chain seq x y z
N MET A 1 -31.94 5.88 16.46
CA MET A 1 -30.82 6.77 16.11
C MET A 1 -29.80 5.96 15.34
N GLY A 2 -29.41 6.36 14.14
CA GLY A 2 -28.32 5.72 13.41
C GLY A 2 -26.98 6.14 14.02
N GLU A 3 -26.15 5.19 14.38
CA GLU A 3 -24.79 5.45 14.85
C GLU A 3 -24.02 6.17 13.73
N VAL A 4 -23.62 7.42 13.99
CA VAL A 4 -22.71 8.14 13.11
C VAL A 4 -21.38 7.41 13.21
N LYS A 5 -21.00 6.67 12.15
CA LYS A 5 -19.67 6.05 12.07
C LYS A 5 -18.64 7.17 12.21
N GLN A 6 -17.90 7.18 13.31
CA GLN A 6 -16.79 8.11 13.47
C GLN A 6 -15.80 7.89 12.32
N HIS A 7 -15.56 8.93 11.53
CA HIS A 7 -14.53 8.91 10.51
C HIS A 7 -13.18 8.84 11.22
N GLN A 8 -12.48 7.72 11.09
CA GLN A 8 -11.10 7.66 11.55
C GLN A 8 -10.29 8.69 10.77
N PRO A 9 -9.38 9.42 11.44
CA PRO A 9 -8.49 10.34 10.76
C PRO A 9 -7.71 9.59 9.67
N PRO A 10 -7.42 10.23 8.53
CA PRO A 10 -6.59 9.62 7.50
C PRO A 10 -5.22 9.29 8.09
N MET A 11 -4.72 8.09 7.79
CA MET A 11 -3.39 7.66 8.20
C MET A 11 -2.33 8.56 7.57
N THR A 12 -1.36 9.00 8.38
CA THR A 12 -0.12 9.65 7.92
C THR A 12 0.70 8.70 7.04
N ILE A 13 1.66 9.24 6.29
CA ILE A 13 2.52 8.42 5.41
C ILE A 13 3.34 7.42 6.23
N ASP A 14 3.88 7.84 7.37
CA ASP A 14 4.65 6.95 8.25
C ASP A 14 3.77 5.80 8.78
N GLU A 15 2.54 6.10 9.21
CA GLU A 15 1.58 5.07 9.64
C GLU A 15 1.19 4.12 8.50
N GLN A 16 1.09 4.62 7.27
CA GLN A 16 0.84 3.78 6.09
C GLN A 16 1.98 2.79 5.86
N ILE A 17 3.22 3.25 5.91
CA ILE A 17 4.41 2.39 5.75
C ILE A 17 4.46 1.35 6.86
N GLU A 18 4.24 1.76 8.10
CA GLU A 18 4.28 0.85 9.24
C GLU A 18 3.16 -0.20 9.15
N ASN A 19 1.95 0.19 8.75
CA ASN A 19 0.88 -0.77 8.50
C ASN A 19 1.23 -1.76 7.39
N LEU A 20 1.86 -1.31 6.30
CA LEU A 20 2.29 -2.19 5.20
C LEU A 20 3.29 -3.24 5.67
N LYS A 21 4.28 -2.84 6.46
CA LYS A 21 5.26 -3.75 7.08
C LYS A 21 4.58 -4.75 8.01
N ASN A 22 3.67 -4.29 8.86
CA ASN A 22 2.93 -5.14 9.79
C ASN A 22 2.12 -6.24 9.09
N ILE A 23 1.55 -5.93 7.92
CA ILE A 23 0.84 -6.92 7.09
C ILE A 23 1.77 -7.71 6.14
N GLY A 24 3.08 -7.66 6.34
CA GLY A 24 4.06 -8.51 5.67
C GLY A 24 4.65 -7.96 4.37
N LEU A 25 4.44 -6.69 4.04
CA LEU A 25 5.12 -6.07 2.90
C LEU A 25 6.55 -5.72 3.27
N ILE A 26 7.50 -6.10 2.41
CA ILE A 26 8.89 -5.70 2.59
C ILE A 26 9.06 -4.29 2.03
N VAL A 27 9.43 -3.35 2.90
CA VAL A 27 9.75 -1.96 2.53
C VAL A 27 11.25 -1.76 2.81
N GLU A 28 12.07 -1.92 1.77
CA GLU A 28 13.54 -1.86 1.89
C GLU A 28 14.05 -0.41 1.98
N ASP A 29 13.45 0.49 1.20
CA ASP A 29 13.75 1.92 1.21
C ASP A 29 12.48 2.70 1.61
N GLU A 30 12.41 3.09 2.89
CA GLU A 30 11.28 3.84 3.43
C GLU A 30 11.18 5.24 2.85
N GLU A 31 12.30 5.91 2.59
CA GLU A 31 12.29 7.26 2.06
C GLU A 31 11.77 7.27 0.62
N TYR A 32 12.13 6.27 -0.17
CA TYR A 32 11.50 6.02 -1.47
C TYR A 32 10.01 5.74 -1.34
N ALA A 33 9.60 4.87 -0.41
CA ALA A 33 8.18 4.56 -0.19
C ALA A 33 7.39 5.82 0.20
N LYS A 34 7.95 6.69 1.06
CA LYS A 34 7.33 7.97 1.43
C LYS A 34 7.14 8.89 0.22
N ARG A 35 8.15 9.02 -0.64
CA ARG A 35 8.04 9.83 -1.87
C ARG A 35 6.91 9.31 -2.76
N ILE A 36 6.91 8.01 -3.02
CA ILE A 36 5.87 7.37 -3.83
C ILE A 36 4.47 7.54 -3.23
N LEU A 37 4.30 7.35 -1.92
CA LEU A 37 2.99 7.50 -1.26
C LEU A 37 2.52 8.95 -1.14
N ASN A 38 3.43 9.92 -1.17
CA ASN A 38 3.10 11.34 -1.31
C ASN A 38 2.65 11.68 -2.73
N ASP A 39 3.33 11.14 -3.74
CA ASP A 39 3.05 11.42 -5.16
C ASP A 39 1.84 10.64 -5.68
N ILE A 40 1.61 9.43 -5.14
CA ILE A 40 0.57 8.49 -5.54
C ILE A 40 -0.25 8.12 -4.32
N SER A 41 -1.56 8.31 -4.39
CA SER A 41 -2.46 7.88 -3.31
C SER A 41 -2.24 6.40 -2.94
N TYR A 42 -2.03 6.13 -1.65
CA TYR A 42 -1.99 4.78 -1.06
C TYR A 42 -3.07 3.85 -1.60
N PHE A 43 -4.29 4.34 -1.73
CA PHE A 43 -5.41 3.55 -2.24
C PHE A 43 -5.19 3.10 -3.69
N ARG A 44 -4.64 3.97 -4.54
CA ARG A 44 -4.39 3.67 -5.96
C ARG A 44 -3.29 2.62 -6.11
N LEU A 45 -2.21 2.72 -5.34
CA LEU A 45 -1.11 1.76 -5.41
C LEU A 45 -1.48 0.44 -4.73
N ILE A 46 -1.91 0.49 -3.47
CA ILE A 46 -2.09 -0.72 -2.66
C ILE A 46 -3.36 -1.48 -3.06
N LYS A 47 -4.49 -0.80 -3.28
CA LYS A 47 -5.73 -1.54 -3.56
C LYS A 47 -5.73 -2.19 -4.95
N ALA A 48 -5.14 -1.53 -5.94
CA ALA A 48 -5.12 -2.04 -7.30
C ALA A 48 -4.09 -3.17 -7.49
N TYR A 49 -2.91 -3.05 -6.87
CA TYR A 49 -1.79 -3.94 -7.17
C TYR A 49 -1.52 -5.01 -6.09
N SER A 50 -2.15 -4.92 -4.92
CA SER A 50 -1.93 -5.92 -3.84
C SER A 50 -2.92 -7.09 -3.83
N LEU A 51 -4.02 -7.05 -4.61
CA LEU A 51 -5.12 -8.03 -4.49
C LEU A 51 -4.65 -9.48 -4.68
N ASN A 52 -3.85 -9.72 -5.71
CA ASN A 52 -3.34 -11.06 -6.02
C ASN A 52 -2.04 -11.39 -5.29
N LEU A 53 -1.55 -10.54 -4.38
CA LEU A 53 -0.27 -10.71 -3.67
C LEU A 53 -0.47 -11.08 -2.19
N LYS A 54 -1.72 -11.17 -1.75
CA LYS A 54 -2.08 -11.45 -0.36
C LYS A 54 -2.54 -12.89 -0.14
N THR A 55 -2.35 -13.39 1.08
CA THR A 55 -2.95 -14.61 1.58
C THR A 55 -4.42 -14.37 1.94
N ASN A 56 -5.15 -15.45 2.22
CA ASN A 56 -6.54 -15.37 2.68
C ASN A 56 -6.69 -14.65 4.04
N GLU A 57 -5.58 -14.46 4.77
CA GLU A 57 -5.52 -13.73 6.04
C GLU A 57 -5.30 -12.22 5.85
N GLY A 58 -5.22 -11.74 4.60
CA GLY A 58 -5.07 -10.32 4.27
C GLY A 58 -3.64 -9.77 4.37
N ARG A 59 -2.66 -10.65 4.65
CA ARG A 59 -1.22 -10.35 4.68
C ARG A 59 -0.57 -10.60 3.33
N TYR A 60 0.52 -9.93 3.01
CA TYR A 60 1.30 -10.24 1.82
C TYR A 60 1.95 -11.62 1.92
N ARG A 61 2.09 -12.29 0.76
CA ARG A 61 2.90 -13.51 0.67
C ARG A 61 4.37 -13.18 0.93
N GLU A 62 5.17 -14.22 1.18
CA GLU A 62 6.60 -14.07 1.40
C GLU A 62 7.29 -13.40 0.20
N ASN A 63 8.32 -12.60 0.50
CA ASN A 63 9.16 -11.91 -0.48
C ASN A 63 8.45 -10.90 -1.40
N ILE A 64 7.26 -10.43 -1.02
CA ILE A 64 6.61 -9.33 -1.72
C ILE A 64 7.17 -8.00 -1.21
N THR A 65 7.70 -7.20 -2.14
CA THR A 65 8.34 -5.91 -1.83
C THR A 65 7.49 -4.74 -2.31
N PHE A 66 7.60 -3.59 -1.64
CA PHE A 66 6.98 -2.35 -2.09
C PHE A 66 7.41 -1.97 -3.51
N GLN A 67 8.67 -2.18 -3.86
CA GLN A 67 9.18 -1.91 -5.20
C GLN A 67 8.43 -2.71 -6.28
N GLN A 68 8.13 -3.99 -6.05
CA GLN A 68 7.35 -4.80 -7.00
C GLN A 68 5.95 -4.23 -7.26
N LEU A 69 5.29 -3.68 -6.23
CA LEU A 69 4.00 -3.01 -6.41
C LEU A 69 4.14 -1.75 -7.26
N VAL A 70 5.21 -0.97 -7.04
CA VAL A 70 5.50 0.23 -7.84
C VAL A 70 5.81 -0.12 -9.28
N ASP A 71 6.57 -1.18 -9.53
CA ASP A 71 6.90 -1.64 -10.89
C ASP A 71 5.64 -2.07 -11.64
N LEU A 72 4.72 -2.79 -10.98
CA LEU A 72 3.42 -3.15 -11.56
C LEU A 72 2.58 -1.92 -11.89
N TYR A 73 2.59 -0.91 -11.01
CA TYR A 73 1.90 0.36 -11.25
C TYR A 73 2.50 1.08 -12.47
N LEU A 74 3.82 1.24 -12.52
CA LEU A 74 4.52 1.94 -13.60
C LEU A 74 4.36 1.23 -14.93
N PHE A 75 4.37 -0.11 -14.94
CA PHE A 75 4.09 -0.91 -16.12
C PHE A 75 2.70 -0.60 -16.69
N ASN A 76 1.67 -0.60 -15.83
CA ASN A 76 0.31 -0.29 -16.26
C ASN A 76 0.16 1.18 -16.67
N ALA A 77 0.75 2.13 -15.92
CA ALA A 77 0.65 3.56 -16.20
C ALA A 77 1.33 3.98 -17.52
N LYS A 78 2.39 3.28 -17.95
CA LYS A 78 3.08 3.53 -19.22
C LYS A 78 2.40 2.91 -20.45
N THR A 79 1.42 2.02 -20.24
CA THR A 79 0.75 1.27 -21.32
C THR A 79 -0.54 1.98 -21.79
N TYR A 80 -0.83 3.18 -21.27
CA TYR A 80 -1.89 4.09 -21.70
C TYR A 80 -1.31 5.41 -22.19
#